data_AF-A0A520IDR5-F1
#
_entry.id   AF-A0A520IDR5-F1
#
_cell.length_a   1.000
_cell.length_b   1.000
_cell.length_c   1.000
_cell.angle_alpha   90.00
_cell.angle_beta   90.00
_cell.angle_gamma   90.00
#
_symmetry.space_group_name_H-M   'P 1'
#
loop_
_entity.id
_entity.type
_entity.pdbx_description
1 polymer ?
#
loop_
_entity_poly.entity_id
_entity_poly.type
_entity_poly.pdbx_seq_one_letter_code
_entity_poly.pdbx_strand_id
1 'polypeptide(L)' 'MNTEQITDDTVMPFGQYKGTAIANVPAGYLLWLYRNERSGQLKTYILENFEALEKEAEKDLKKGGKKW' A
#
# COMPACT_ATOMS: atom_id res chain seq x y z
N MET A 1 -6.13 13.11 -19.06
CA MET A 1 -5.00 12.47 -18.34
C MET A 1 -5.33 10.99 -18.27
N ASN A 2 -4.51 10.12 -18.86
CA ASN A 2 -4.67 8.68 -18.66
C ASN A 2 -4.16 8.38 -17.24
N THR A 3 -5.04 8.40 -16.25
CA THR A 3 -4.76 7.78 -14.96
C THR A 3 -4.79 6.29 -15.20
N GLU A 4 -3.64 5.71 -15.51
CA GLU A 4 -3.49 4.26 -15.50
C GLU A 4 -3.99 3.74 -14.15
N GLN A 5 -4.92 2.80 -14.21
CA GLN A 5 -5.48 2.19 -13.02
C GLN A 5 -4.35 1.48 -12.29
N ILE A 6 -4.11 1.88 -11.05
CA ILE A 6 -3.11 1.25 -10.19
C ILE A 6 -3.66 -0.11 -9.77
N THR A 7 -2.88 -1.14 -10.02
CA THR A 7 -3.17 -2.53 -9.71
C THR A 7 -2.03 -3.15 -8.89
N ASP A 8 -2.23 -4.37 -8.44
CA ASP A 8 -1.25 -5.20 -7.72
C ASP A 8 0.11 -5.32 -8.44
N ASP A 9 0.09 -5.40 -9.78
CA ASP A 9 1.28 -5.49 -10.64
C ASP A 9 1.95 -4.13 -10.88
N THR A 10 1.28 -3.03 -10.53
CA THR A 10 1.85 -1.69 -10.69
C THR A 10 3.06 -1.55 -9.78
N VAL A 11 4.16 -1.05 -10.34
CA VAL A 11 5.39 -0.82 -9.59
C VAL A 11 5.23 0.41 -8.71
N MET A 12 5.59 0.28 -7.44
CA MET A 12 5.58 1.34 -6.45
C MET A 12 6.42 2.53 -6.96
N PRO A 13 5.82 3.71 -7.14
CA PRO A 13 6.45 4.84 -7.84
C PRO A 13 7.46 5.61 -6.97
N PHE A 14 7.35 5.53 -5.64
CA PHE A 14 8.13 6.33 -4.70
C PHE A 14 8.29 5.64 -3.33
N GLY A 15 9.01 6.31 -2.42
CA GLY A 15 9.15 5.86 -1.03
C GLY A 15 10.14 4.72 -0.85
N GLN A 16 10.08 4.06 0.30
CA GLN A 16 11.04 3.02 0.70
C GLN A 16 10.98 1.78 -0.22
N TYR A 17 9.80 1.48 -0.77
CA TYR A 17 9.56 0.32 -1.61
C TYR A 17 9.53 0.64 -3.11
N LYS A 18 10.10 1.78 -3.53
CA LYS A 18 10.15 2.15 -4.95
C LYS A 18 10.77 1.03 -5.79
N GLY A 19 10.14 0.68 -6.90
CA GLY A 19 10.59 -0.39 -7.77
C GLY A 19 10.01 -1.78 -7.46
N THR A 20 9.27 -1.92 -6.35
CA THR A 20 8.58 -3.15 -5.96
C THR A 20 7.13 -3.12 -6.45
N ALA A 21 6.59 -4.24 -6.96
CA ALA A 21 5.16 -4.34 -7.27
C ALA A 21 4.31 -4.10 -6.00
N ILE A 22 3.20 -3.38 -6.12
CA ILE A 22 2.36 -2.99 -4.97
C ILE A 22 1.89 -4.20 -4.16
N ALA A 23 1.59 -5.32 -4.82
CA ALA A 23 1.25 -6.59 -4.16
C ALA A 23 2.31 -7.11 -3.18
N ASN A 24 3.58 -6.73 -3.39
CA ASN A 24 4.71 -7.13 -2.56
C ASN A 24 5.11 -6.03 -1.54
N VAL A 25 4.37 -4.93 -1.47
CA VAL A 25 4.57 -3.87 -0.48
C VAL A 25 3.77 -4.22 0.77
N PRO A 26 4.35 -4.14 1.98
CA PRO A 26 3.61 -4.45 3.19
C PRO A 26 2.35 -3.59 3.33
N ALA A 27 1.20 -4.22 3.56
CA ALA A 27 -0.09 -3.54 3.66
C ALA A 27 -0.09 -2.42 4.73
N GLY A 28 0.60 -2.66 5.85
CA GLY A 28 0.78 -1.64 6.89
C GLY A 28 1.50 -0.37 6.41
N TYR A 29 2.44 -0.49 5.47
CA TYR A 29 3.13 0.67 4.88
C TYR A 29 2.19 1.46 3.97
N LEU A 30 1.39 0.77 3.15
CA LEU A 30 0.39 1.42 2.28
C LEU A 30 -0.65 2.19 3.11
N LEU A 31 -1.13 1.59 4.21
CA LEU A 31 -2.03 2.27 5.15
C LEU A 31 -1.35 3.45 5.87
N TRP A 32 -0.07 3.31 6.23
CA TRP A 32 0.70 4.41 6.81
C TRP A 32 0.82 5.59 5.84
N LEU A 33 1.08 5.35 4.55
CA LEU A 33 1.10 6.40 3.53
C LEU A 33 -0.24 7.15 3.49
N TYR A 34 -1.36 6.42 3.54
CA TYR A 34 -2.69 7.02 3.53
C TYR A 34 -2.96 7.88 4.76
N ARG A 35 -2.70 7.34 5.96
CA ARG A 35 -2.92 8.05 7.23
C ARG A 35 -2.04 9.30 7.39
N ASN A 36 -0.92 9.37 6.68
CA ASN A 36 0.01 10.51 6.71
C ASN A 36 -0.10 11.42 5.48
N GLU A 37 -1.15 11.29 4.67
CA GLU A 37 -1.37 12.08 3.45
C GLU A 37 -0.22 12.00 2.43
N ARG A 38 0.49 10.86 2.42
CA ARG A 38 1.65 10.57 1.56
C ARG A 38 1.35 9.59 0.43
N SER A 39 0.09 9.20 0.22
CA SER A 39 -0.29 8.22 -0.80
C SER A 39 -0.11 8.71 -2.25
N GLY A 40 -0.16 10.02 -2.51
CA GLY A 40 -0.11 10.55 -3.87
C GLY A 40 -1.07 9.81 -4.81
N GLN A 41 -0.54 9.27 -5.90
CA GLN A 41 -1.33 8.52 -6.89
C GLN A 41 -1.93 7.20 -6.37
N LEU A 42 -1.43 6.64 -5.26
CA LEU A 42 -1.93 5.38 -4.67
C LEU A 42 -3.23 5.53 -3.89
N LYS A 43 -3.69 6.76 -3.66
CA LYS A 43 -4.83 7.04 -2.76
C LYS A 43 -6.07 6.23 -3.13
N THR A 44 -6.42 6.18 -4.42
CA THR A 44 -7.60 5.45 -4.91
C THR A 44 -7.44 3.95 -4.67
N TYR A 45 -6.30 3.36 -5.08
CA TYR A 45 -6.01 1.95 -4.84
C TYR A 45 -6.11 1.57 -3.36
N ILE A 46 -5.55 2.39 -2.46
CA ILE A 46 -5.58 2.12 -1.02
C ILE A 46 -7.02 2.18 -0.48
N LEU A 47 -7.83 3.12 -0.94
CA LEU A 47 -9.24 3.24 -0.52
C LEU A 47 -10.09 2.07 -1.02
N GLU A 48 -9.90 1.65 -2.28
CA GLU A 48 -10.62 0.52 -2.87
C GLU A 48 -10.28 -0.80 -2.18
N ASN A 49 -9.04 -0.94 -1.68
CA ASN A 49 -8.55 -2.16 -1.02
C ASN A 49 -8.43 -2.02 0.50
N PHE A 50 -8.98 -0.96 1.11
CA PHE A 50 -8.68 -0.55 2.49
C PHE A 50 -8.93 -1.66 3.51
N GLU A 51 -10.10 -2.32 3.43
CA GLU A 51 -10.46 -3.40 4.36
C GLU A 51 -9.53 -4.62 4.23
N ALA A 52 -9.14 -4.97 3.00
CA ALA A 52 -8.21 -6.07 2.75
C ALA A 52 -6.82 -5.76 3.32
N LEU A 53 -6.33 -4.54 3.07
CA LEU A 53 -5.06 -4.05 3.58
C LEU A 53 -5.04 -4.00 5.11
N GLU A 54 -6.12 -3.60 5.78
CA GLU A 54 -6.18 -3.62 7.26
C GLU A 54 -6.11 -5.04 7.83
N LYS A 55 -6.85 -5.99 7.23
CA LYS A 55 -6.81 -7.40 7.63
C LYS A 55 -5.43 -8.01 7.41
N GLU A 56 -4.78 -7.69 6.30
CA GLU A 56 -3.43 -8.15 6.00
C GLU A 56 -2.40 -7.56 6.97
N ALA A 57 -2.45 -6.24 7.20
CA ALA A 57 -1.56 -5.58 8.16
C ALA A 57 -1.71 -6.16 9.57
N GLU A 58 -2.93 -6.47 10.01
CA GLU A 58 -3.15 -7.13 11.30
C GLU A 58 -2.53 -8.54 11.36
N LYS A 59 -2.70 -9.34 10.29
CA LYS A 59 -2.09 -10.68 10.20
C LYS A 59 -0.57 -10.61 10.21
N ASP A 60 0.01 -9.64 9.52
CA ASP A 60 1.45 -9.43 9.49
C ASP A 60 2.00 -9.08 10.88
N LEU A 61 1.32 -8.18 11.61
CA LEU A 61 1.68 -7.84 12.98
C LEU A 61 1.64 -9.07 13.91
N LYS A 62 0.62 -9.92 13.77
CA LYS A 62 0.53 -11.18 14.54
C LYS A 62 1.66 -12.16 14.24
N LYS A 63 2.29 -12.06 13.06
CA LYS A 63 3.46 -12.85 12.66
C LYS A 63 4.80 -12.21 13.05
N GLY A 64 4.79 -11.11 13.81
CA GLY A 64 5.99 -10.37 14.17
C GLY A 64 6.46 -9.37 13.11
N GLY A 65 5.59 -9.02 12.16
CA GLY A 65 5.85 -7.98 11.16
C GLY A 65 6.00 -6.59 11.78
N LYS A 66 6.55 -5.67 10.99
CA LYS A 66 6.81 -4.28 11.42
C LYS A 66 5.51 -3.49 11.56
N LYS A 67 5.38 -2.74 12.66
CA LYS A 67 4.38 -1.66 12.79
C LYS A 67 4.92 -0.39 12.12
N TRP A 68 4.10 0.19 11.23
CA TRP A 68 4.44 1.34 10.40
C TRP A 68 3.94 2.65 10.99
#